data_AF-A0A949UJC3-F1
#
_entry.id   AF-A0A949UJC3-F1
#
_cell.length_a   1.000
_cell.length_b   1.000
_cell.length_c   1.000
_cell.angle_alpha   90.00
_cell.angle_beta   90.00
_cell.angle_gamma   90.00
#
_symmetry.space_group_name_H-M   'P 1'
#
loop_
_entity.id
_entity.type
_entity.pdbx_description
1 polymer ?
#
loop_
_entity_poly.entity_id
_entity_poly.type
_entity_poly.pdbx_seq_one_letter_code
_entity_poly.pdbx_strand_id
1 'polypeptide(L)'
;MEKNKSVIFLIVWFTWAAGKCLDSIVRYSMTSDYYIFSAIDMSPVYFIFVFSIFSLNTATVFYLFRPTLVGIYVAITALIVAFIQNMVSMSLALKDLEGAKEAYAIGRVGRGLSVRDGALDMIFSQNGIITASAIMTVFYFLVAYVVVRNKSYFGYVRSV
;
A
#
# COMPACT_ATOMS: atom_id res chain seq x y z
N MET A 1 -29.56 -2.35 -0.96
CA MET A 1 -28.83 -1.19 -0.41
C MET A 1 -27.95 -0.64 -1.50
N GLU A 2 -28.28 0.52 -2.06
CA GLU A 2 -27.44 1.14 -3.07
C GLU A 2 -26.10 1.54 -2.44
N LYS A 3 -25.00 1.13 -3.06
CA LYS A 3 -23.67 1.53 -2.61
C LYS A 3 -23.47 2.98 -3.00
N ASN A 4 -23.34 3.87 -2.01
CA ASN A 4 -22.99 5.26 -2.28
C ASN A 4 -21.61 5.32 -2.97
N LYS A 5 -21.35 6.36 -3.77
CA LYS A 5 -20.11 6.55 -4.54
C LYS A 5 -18.85 6.38 -3.67
N SER A 6 -18.91 6.82 -2.42
CA SER A 6 -17.82 6.65 -1.44
C SER A 6 -17.52 5.19 -1.10
N VAL A 7 -18.55 4.34 -0.98
CA VAL A 7 -18.36 2.90 -0.71
C VAL A 7 -17.81 2.20 -1.96
N ILE A 8 -18.27 2.58 -3.14
CA ILE A 8 -17.70 2.09 -4.42
C ILE A 8 -16.22 2.45 -4.51
N PHE A 9 -15.86 3.69 -4.19
CA PHE A 9 -14.46 4.12 -4.11
C PHE A 9 -13.65 3.25 -3.15
N LEU A 10 -14.14 2.97 -1.94
CA LEU A 10 -13.45 2.10 -0.98
C LEU A 10 -13.26 0.68 -1.55
N ILE A 11 -14.27 0.10 -2.21
CA ILE A 11 -14.16 -1.22 -2.83
C ILE A 11 -13.07 -1.22 -3.89
N VAL A 12 -13.07 -0.23 -4.79
CA VAL A 12 -12.08 -0.11 -5.86
C VAL A 12 -10.68 0.05 -5.25
N TRP A 13 -10.53 0.94 -4.26
CA TRP A 13 -9.27 1.19 -3.58
C TRP A 13 -8.72 -0.08 -2.91
N PHE A 14 -9.50 -0.74 -2.06
CA PHE A 14 -9.03 -1.91 -1.31
C PHE A 14 -8.83 -3.14 -2.21
N THR A 15 -9.61 -3.28 -3.29
CA THR A 15 -9.38 -4.34 -4.30
C THR A 15 -8.09 -4.10 -5.07
N TRP A 16 -7.86 -2.86 -5.51
CA TRP A 16 -6.61 -2.47 -6.17
C TRP A 16 -5.41 -2.67 -5.25
N ALA A 17 -5.51 -2.26 -3.99
CA ALA A 17 -4.46 -2.42 -2.99
C ALA A 17 -4.16 -3.91 -2.70
N ALA A 18 -5.18 -4.76 -2.58
CA ALA A 18 -5.00 -6.21 -2.46
C ALA A 18 -4.29 -6.79 -3.70
N GLY A 19 -4.71 -6.39 -4.91
CA GLY A 19 -4.06 -6.79 -6.16
C GLY A 19 -2.60 -6.36 -6.23
N LYS A 20 -2.27 -5.14 -5.79
CA LYS A 20 -0.89 -4.65 -5.68
C LYS A 20 -0.05 -5.43 -4.68
N CYS A 21 -0.63 -5.84 -3.55
CA CYS A 21 0.08 -6.70 -2.59
C CYS A 21 0.31 -8.10 -3.16
N LEU A 22 -0.68 -8.69 -3.84
CA LEU A 22 -0.53 -9.99 -4.50
C LEU A 22 0.54 -9.96 -5.59
N ASP A 23 0.54 -8.92 -6.43
CA ASP A 23 1.61 -8.66 -7.41
C ASP A 23 2.99 -8.59 -6.74
N SER A 24 3.06 -7.93 -5.58
CA SER A 24 4.30 -7.80 -4.81
C SER A 24 4.73 -9.12 -4.16
N ILE A 25 3.81 -10.01 -3.77
CA ILE A 25 4.13 -11.34 -3.26
C ILE A 25 4.62 -12.25 -4.38
N VAL A 26 3.92 -12.28 -5.51
CA VAL A 26 4.20 -13.21 -6.62
C VAL A 26 5.44 -12.76 -7.41
N ARG A 27 5.61 -11.45 -7.61
CA ARG A 27 6.72 -10.85 -8.36
C ARG A 27 7.65 -10.06 -7.45
N TYR A 28 7.90 -10.57 -6.24
CA TYR A 28 8.67 -9.89 -5.20
C TYR A 28 10.05 -9.43 -5.70
N SER A 29 10.72 -10.27 -6.50
CA SER A 29 12.02 -9.97 -7.10
C SER A 29 12.01 -8.83 -8.11
N MET A 30 10.86 -8.27 -8.48
CA MET A 30 10.74 -7.09 -9.35
C MET A 30 10.29 -5.84 -8.58
N THR A 31 10.20 -5.90 -7.25
CA THR A 31 9.75 -4.77 -6.43
C THR A 31 10.93 -4.08 -5.76
N SER A 32 10.96 -2.75 -5.85
CA SER A 32 11.98 -1.92 -5.18
C SER A 32 12.00 -2.17 -3.67
N ASP A 33 10.83 -2.28 -3.05
CA ASP A 33 10.69 -2.51 -1.61
C ASP A 33 11.35 -3.83 -1.19
N TYR A 34 11.15 -4.92 -1.93
CA TYR A 34 11.81 -6.19 -1.59
C TYR A 34 13.34 -6.05 -1.60
N TYR A 35 13.90 -5.40 -2.63
CA TYR A 35 15.34 -5.17 -2.72
C TYR A 35 15.88 -4.32 -1.58
N ILE A 36 15.18 -3.24 -1.21
CA ILE A 36 15.56 -2.36 -0.09
C ILE A 36 15.63 -3.16 1.21
N PHE A 37 14.67 -4.04 1.47
CA PHE A 37 14.69 -4.91 2.66
C PHE A 37 15.74 -6.03 2.54
N SER A 38 15.94 -6.57 1.35
CA SER A 38 16.92 -7.65 1.11
C SER A 38 18.36 -7.17 1.22
N ALA A 39 18.65 -5.91 0.90
CA ALA A 39 20.00 -5.33 1.01
C ALA A 39 20.52 -5.28 2.47
N ILE A 40 19.61 -5.37 3.44
CA ILE A 40 19.92 -5.37 4.88
C ILE A 40 19.51 -6.68 5.57
N ASP A 41 19.38 -7.77 4.81
CA ASP A 41 18.97 -9.10 5.29
C ASP A 41 17.59 -9.15 6.00
N MET A 42 16.72 -8.18 5.71
CA MET A 42 15.36 -8.07 6.29
C MET A 42 14.24 -8.54 5.35
N SER A 43 14.54 -9.36 4.34
CA SER A 43 13.54 -9.93 3.43
C SER A 43 12.33 -10.58 4.14
N PRO A 44 12.47 -11.29 5.28
CA PRO A 44 11.31 -11.82 6.01
C PRO A 44 10.36 -10.73 6.49
N VAL A 45 10.89 -9.57 6.90
CA VAL A 45 10.09 -8.43 7.38
C VAL A 45 9.24 -7.84 6.26
N TYR A 46 9.80 -7.75 5.04
CA TYR A 46 9.04 -7.36 3.86
C TYR A 46 7.84 -8.28 3.64
N PHE A 47 8.03 -9.60 3.67
CA PHE A 47 6.93 -10.53 3.48
C PHE A 47 5.88 -10.42 4.59
N ILE A 48 6.29 -10.25 5.85
CA ILE A 48 5.36 -10.02 6.97
C ILE A 48 4.48 -8.80 6.68
N PHE A 49 5.06 -7.68 6.24
CA PHE A 49 4.28 -6.50 5.88
C PHE A 49 3.32 -6.78 4.72
N VAL A 50 3.82 -7.27 3.59
CA VAL A 50 3.00 -7.43 2.39
C VAL A 50 1.89 -8.47 2.59
N PHE A 51 2.15 -9.60 3.27
CA PHE A 51 1.12 -10.58 3.60
C PHE A 51 0.08 -10.04 4.58
N SER A 52 0.51 -9.28 5.59
CA SER A 52 -0.42 -8.67 6.56
C SER A 52 -1.34 -7.67 5.85
N ILE A 53 -0.78 -6.79 5.02
CA ILE A 53 -1.53 -5.78 4.28
C ILE A 53 -2.43 -6.44 3.22
N PHE A 54 -1.96 -7.47 2.52
CA PHE A 54 -2.78 -8.26 1.60
C PHE A 54 -4.01 -8.86 2.31
N SER A 55 -3.79 -9.49 3.46
CA SER A 55 -4.84 -10.15 4.24
C SER A 55 -5.86 -9.14 4.75
N LEU A 56 -5.39 -8.01 5.30
CA LEU A 56 -6.24 -6.94 5.81
C LEU A 56 -7.02 -6.22 4.69
N ASN A 57 -6.40 -5.97 3.53
CA ASN A 57 -7.09 -5.39 2.37
C ASN A 57 -8.18 -6.35 1.85
N THR A 58 -7.86 -7.64 1.74
CA THR A 58 -8.82 -8.67 1.30
C THR A 58 -9.99 -8.80 2.28
N ALA A 59 -9.71 -8.82 3.58
CA ALA A 59 -10.72 -8.82 4.62
C ALA A 59 -11.57 -7.54 4.57
N THR A 60 -10.97 -6.38 4.29
CA THR A 60 -11.70 -5.12 4.13
C THR A 60 -12.65 -5.19 2.93
N VAL A 61 -12.21 -5.72 1.79
CA VAL A 61 -13.09 -5.95 0.63
C VAL A 61 -14.25 -6.85 1.03
N PHE A 62 -13.99 -7.95 1.72
CA PHE A 62 -15.05 -8.84 2.22
C PHE A 62 -16.08 -8.09 3.08
N TYR A 63 -15.63 -7.28 4.04
CA TYR A 63 -16.51 -6.48 4.89
C TYR A 63 -17.21 -5.32 4.14
N LEU A 64 -16.70 -4.85 3.01
CA LEU A 64 -17.40 -3.90 2.14
C LEU A 64 -18.53 -4.56 1.33
N PHE A 65 -18.55 -5.90 1.19
CA PHE A 65 -19.67 -6.65 0.63
C PHE A 65 -20.59 -7.22 1.72
N ARG A 66 -20.06 -7.50 2.92
CA ARG A 66 -20.78 -7.95 4.10
C ARG A 66 -20.53 -6.98 5.27
N PRO A 67 -21.21 -5.83 5.27
CA PRO A 67 -20.95 -4.77 6.25
C PRO A 67 -21.18 -5.23 7.68
N THR A 68 -20.14 -5.07 8.51
CA THR A 68 -20.16 -5.22 9.96
C THR A 68 -19.24 -4.18 10.57
N LEU A 69 -19.45 -3.82 11.84
CA LEU A 69 -18.61 -2.82 12.54
C LEU A 69 -17.13 -3.23 12.58
N VAL A 70 -16.85 -4.53 12.64
CA VAL A 70 -15.48 -5.08 12.57
C VAL A 70 -14.75 -4.63 11.30
N GLY A 71 -15.48 -4.47 10.19
CA GLY A 71 -14.93 -4.01 8.91
C GLY A 71 -14.27 -2.63 8.97
N ILE A 72 -14.73 -1.72 9.83
CA ILE A 72 -14.09 -0.42 10.03
C ILE A 72 -12.70 -0.60 10.63
N TYR A 73 -12.60 -1.39 11.70
CA TYR A 73 -11.33 -1.63 12.38
C TYR A 73 -10.34 -2.32 11.45
N VAL A 74 -10.79 -3.32 10.70
CA VAL A 74 -9.94 -4.01 9.71
C VAL A 74 -9.44 -3.05 8.63
N ALA A 75 -10.30 -2.17 8.10
CA ALA A 75 -9.90 -1.17 7.11
C ALA A 75 -8.88 -0.16 7.66
N ILE A 76 -9.10 0.34 8.88
CA ILE A 76 -8.19 1.28 9.53
C ILE A 76 -6.85 0.60 9.86
N THR A 77 -6.87 -0.63 10.38
CA THR A 77 -5.65 -1.40 10.61
C THR A 77 -4.89 -1.64 9.32
N ALA A 78 -5.56 -1.96 8.20
CA ALA A 78 -4.92 -2.10 6.89
C ALA A 78 -4.15 -0.84 6.50
N LEU A 79 -4.77 0.33 6.68
CA LEU A 79 -4.15 1.63 6.37
C LEU A 79 -2.99 1.96 7.31
N ILE A 80 -3.13 1.68 8.61
CA ILE A 80 -2.05 1.90 9.59
C ILE A 80 -0.84 1.02 9.27
N VAL A 81 -1.04 -0.27 9.01
CA VAL A 81 0.07 -1.18 8.70
C VAL A 81 0.73 -0.79 7.37
N ALA A 82 -0.05 -0.41 6.36
CA ALA A 82 0.49 0.10 5.09
C ALA A 82 1.27 1.42 5.28
N PHE A 83 0.79 2.32 6.12
CA PHE A 83 1.51 3.54 6.48
C PHE A 83 2.83 3.23 7.18
N ILE A 84 2.84 2.30 8.15
CA ILE A 84 4.06 1.87 8.84
C ILE A 84 5.06 1.27 7.84
N GLN A 85 4.62 0.36 6.96
CA GLN A 85 5.49 -0.18 5.91
C GLN A 85 6.08 0.96 5.06
N ASN A 86 5.25 1.90 4.62
CA ASN A 86 5.71 3.04 3.82
C ASN A 86 6.79 3.86 4.55
N MET A 87 6.61 4.14 5.85
CA MET A 87 7.61 4.85 6.66
C MET A 87 8.91 4.06 6.83
N VAL A 88 8.82 2.73 6.97
CA VAL A 88 10.00 1.85 7.02
C VAL A 88 10.71 1.84 5.66
N SER A 89 9.99 1.60 4.57
CA SER A 89 10.55 1.64 3.20
C SER A 89 11.22 2.98 2.91
N MET A 90 10.57 4.11 3.26
CA MET A 90 11.14 5.45 3.11
C MET A 90 12.43 5.60 3.92
N SER A 91 12.43 5.20 5.19
CA SER A 91 13.60 5.32 6.07
C SER A 91 14.78 4.48 5.58
N LEU A 92 14.51 3.31 5.01
CA LEU A 92 15.53 2.46 4.41
C LEU A 92 16.03 3.04 3.07
N ALA A 93 15.14 3.53 2.21
CA ALA A 93 15.51 4.18 0.96
C ALA A 93 16.38 5.43 1.19
N LEU A 94 16.08 6.23 2.23
CA LEU A 94 16.88 7.41 2.57
C LEU A 94 18.29 7.07 3.10
N LYS A 95 18.51 5.85 3.61
CA LYS A 95 19.84 5.39 4.02
C LYS A 95 20.71 4.95 2.85
N ASP A 96 20.07 4.47 1.77
CA ASP A 96 20.74 3.98 0.56
C ASP A 96 19.93 4.35 -0.69
N LEU A 97 20.05 5.62 -1.10
CA LEU A 97 19.31 6.15 -2.24
C LEU A 97 19.74 5.51 -3.56
N GLU A 98 21.03 5.26 -3.75
CA GLU A 98 21.56 4.62 -4.96
C GLU A 98 21.09 3.17 -5.05
N GLY A 99 21.16 2.40 -3.95
CA GLY A 99 20.62 1.03 -3.93
C GLY A 99 19.12 0.99 -4.21
N ALA A 100 18.34 1.94 -3.68
CA ALA A 100 16.91 2.05 -3.97
C ALA A 100 16.63 2.39 -5.44
N LYS A 101 17.45 3.27 -6.04
CA LYS A 101 17.37 3.67 -7.45
C LYS A 101 17.71 2.52 -8.39
N GLU A 102 18.80 1.80 -8.12
CA GLU A 102 19.21 0.61 -8.89
C GLU A 102 18.14 -0.47 -8.83
N ALA A 103 17.62 -0.77 -7.63
CA ALA A 103 16.54 -1.72 -7.43
C ALA A 103 15.29 -1.38 -8.24
N TYR A 104 14.92 -0.09 -8.28
CA TYR A 104 13.79 0.36 -9.08
C TYR A 104 14.07 0.24 -10.58
N ALA A 105 15.28 0.59 -11.04
CA ALA A 105 15.67 0.46 -12.44
C ALA A 105 15.63 -1.01 -12.89
N ILE A 106 16.18 -1.93 -12.09
CA ILE A 106 16.14 -3.38 -12.33
C ILE A 106 14.68 -3.86 -12.40
N GLY A 107 13.83 -3.44 -11.44
CA GLY A 107 12.42 -3.80 -11.43
C GLY A 107 11.64 -3.27 -12.65
N ARG A 108 11.98 -2.08 -13.16
CA ARG A 108 11.39 -1.50 -14.38
C ARG A 108 11.79 -2.29 -15.62
N VAL A 109 13.08 -2.59 -15.77
CA VAL A 109 13.61 -3.37 -16.89
C VAL A 109 13.02 -4.79 -16.88
N GLY A 110 12.93 -5.43 -15.71
CA GLY A 110 12.31 -6.76 -15.54
C GLY A 110 10.83 -6.81 -15.92
N ARG A 111 10.15 -5.65 -15.95
CA ARG A 111 8.75 -5.50 -16.41
C ARG A 111 8.65 -5.07 -17.89
N GLY A 112 9.76 -4.98 -18.60
CA GLY A 112 9.82 -4.51 -20.00
C GLY A 112 9.56 -3.02 -20.17
N LEU A 113 9.79 -2.22 -19.12
CA LEU A 113 9.54 -0.77 -19.13
C LEU A 113 10.86 0.00 -19.27
N SER A 114 10.84 1.10 -20.02
CA SER A 114 12.01 1.95 -20.19
C SER A 114 12.40 2.69 -18.90
N VAL A 115 13.70 2.86 -18.71
CA VAL A 115 14.29 3.66 -17.63
C VAL A 115 14.62 5.05 -18.19
N ARG A 116 14.26 6.09 -17.45
CA ARG A 116 14.59 7.49 -17.78
C ARG A 116 15.45 8.04 -16.66
N ASP A 117 16.77 8.13 -16.89
CA ASP A 117 17.73 8.44 -15.83
C ASP A 117 17.45 9.78 -15.14
N GLY A 118 17.14 10.83 -15.91
CA GLY A 118 16.78 12.13 -15.34
C GLY A 118 15.51 12.12 -14.48
N ALA A 119 14.57 11.20 -14.71
CA ALA A 119 13.40 11.04 -13.85
C ALA A 119 13.73 10.20 -12.60
N LEU A 120 14.64 9.24 -12.72
CA LEU A 120 15.13 8.48 -11.57
C LEU A 120 15.86 9.37 -10.58
N ASP A 121 16.76 10.25 -11.06
CA ASP A 121 17.52 11.15 -10.18
C ASP A 121 16.61 12.09 -9.40
N MET A 122 15.52 12.55 -10.02
CA MET A 122 14.53 13.37 -9.35
C MET A 122 13.76 12.59 -8.28
N ILE A 123 13.30 11.37 -8.61
CA ILE A 123 12.50 10.52 -7.71
C ILE A 123 13.33 10.01 -6.53
N PHE A 124 14.56 9.55 -6.80
CA PHE A 124 15.49 8.99 -5.82
C PHE A 124 16.44 10.06 -5.24
N SER A 125 15.96 11.29 -5.15
CA SER A 125 16.56 12.32 -4.30
C SER A 125 15.92 12.32 -2.92
N GLN A 126 16.60 12.85 -1.91
CA GLN A 126 16.04 13.00 -0.57
C GLN A 126 14.68 13.75 -0.60
N ASN A 127 14.61 14.84 -1.36
CA ASN A 127 13.37 15.60 -1.55
C ASN A 127 12.30 14.80 -2.30
N GLY A 128 12.69 14.01 -3.29
CA GLY A 128 11.79 13.14 -4.07
C GLY A 128 11.13 12.08 -3.20
N ILE A 129 11.92 11.33 -2.42
CA ILE A 129 11.44 10.29 -1.51
C ILE A 129 10.56 10.87 -0.40
N ILE A 130 10.96 11.99 0.21
CA ILE A 130 10.16 12.68 1.24
C ILE A 130 8.84 13.17 0.65
N THR A 131 8.85 13.77 -0.55
CA THR A 131 7.65 14.28 -1.21
C THR A 131 6.71 13.14 -1.59
N ALA A 132 7.21 12.05 -2.18
CA ALA A 132 6.42 10.87 -2.49
C ALA A 132 5.76 10.28 -1.23
N SER A 133 6.51 10.21 -0.14
CA SER A 133 6.01 9.71 1.15
C SER A 133 4.96 10.63 1.78
N ALA A 134 5.15 11.95 1.67
CA ALA A 134 4.17 12.94 2.12
C ALA A 134 2.86 12.85 1.33
N ILE A 135 2.95 12.71 0.01
CA ILE A 135 1.77 12.51 -0.86
C ILE A 135 1.03 11.23 -0.45
N MET A 136 1.75 10.11 -0.30
CA MET A 136 1.14 8.84 0.12
C MET A 136 0.49 8.92 1.50
N THR A 137 1.12 9.66 2.42
CA THR A 137 0.58 9.92 3.76
C THR A 137 -0.77 10.64 3.68
N VAL A 138 -0.87 11.70 2.87
CA VAL A 138 -2.14 12.41 2.63
C VAL A 138 -3.18 11.48 2.04
N PHE A 139 -2.82 10.63 1.08
CA PHE A 139 -3.75 9.64 0.52
C PHE A 139 -4.28 8.66 1.56
N TYR A 140 -3.43 8.13 2.45
CA TYR A 140 -3.89 7.25 3.52
C TYR A 140 -4.85 7.95 4.48
N PHE A 141 -4.57 9.21 4.85
CA PHE A 141 -5.49 10.00 5.67
C PHE A 141 -6.84 10.24 4.98
N LEU A 142 -6.82 10.54 3.68
CA LEU A 142 -8.06 10.73 2.90
C LEU A 142 -8.90 9.44 2.85
N VAL A 143 -8.27 8.29 2.60
CA VAL A 143 -8.98 7.00 2.59
C VAL A 143 -9.50 6.65 3.98
N ALA A 144 -8.70 6.85 5.03
CA ALA A 144 -9.13 6.65 6.41
C ALA A 144 -10.33 7.55 6.76
N TYR A 145 -10.29 8.82 6.34
CA TYR A 145 -11.41 9.74 6.50
C TYR A 145 -12.67 9.23 5.79
N VAL A 146 -12.55 8.73 4.55
CA VAL A 146 -13.69 8.14 3.82
C VAL A 146 -14.23 6.90 4.54
N VAL A 147 -13.38 6.02 5.08
CA VAL A 147 -13.80 4.87 5.89
C VAL A 147 -14.62 5.33 7.11
N VAL A 148 -14.09 6.26 7.90
CA VAL A 148 -14.76 6.76 9.12
C VAL A 148 -16.05 7.50 8.79
N ARG A 149 -16.08 8.30 7.73
CA ARG A 149 -17.29 9.00 7.28
C ARG A 149 -18.40 8.03 6.89
N ASN A 150 -18.06 6.85 6.38
CA ASN A 150 -19.01 5.81 6.01
C ASN A 150 -19.25 4.79 7.14
N LYS A 151 -18.96 5.12 8.41
CA LYS A 151 -19.18 4.20 9.55
C LYS A 151 -20.61 3.65 9.64
N SER A 152 -21.62 4.45 9.25
CA SER A 152 -23.02 4.02 9.25
C SER A 152 -23.30 2.88 8.25
N TYR A 153 -22.53 2.80 7.15
CA TYR A 153 -22.60 1.70 6.20
C TYR A 153 -22.25 0.36 6.86
N PHE A 154 -21.25 0.37 7.75
CA PHE A 154 -20.77 -0.80 8.48
C PHE A 154 -21.62 -1.11 9.74
N GLY A 155 -22.36 -0.12 10.25
CA GLY A 155 -23.21 -0.25 11.44
C GLY A 155 -24.64 -0.73 11.17
N TYR A 156 -25.05 -0.87 9.91
CA TYR A 156 -26.38 -1.40 9.58
C TYR A 156 -26.39 -2.91 9.83
N VAL A 157 -26.79 -3.29 11.05
CA VAL A 157 -27.06 -4.69 11.40
C VAL A 157 -28.11 -5.20 10.42
N ARG A 158 -27.75 -6.18 9.57
CA ARG A 158 -28.77 -7.02 8.96
C ARG A 158 -29.45 -7.73 10.11
N SER A 159 -30.63 -7.25 10.52
CA SER A 159 -31.59 -8.06 11.24
C SER A 159 -31.90 -9.26 10.34
N VAL A 160 -31.20 -10.36 10.59
CA VAL A 160 -31.60 -11.68 10.11
C VAL A 160 -32.63 -12.19 11.10
#